data_AF-A0A7V4UIW5-F1
#
_entry.id   AF-A0A7V4UIW5-F1
#
_cell.length_a   1.000
_cell.length_b   1.000
_cell.length_c   1.000
_cell.angle_alpha   90.00
_cell.angle_beta   90.00
_cell.angle_gamma   90.00
#
_symmetry.space_group_name_H-M   'P 1'
#
loop_
_entity.id
_entity.type
_entity.pdbx_description
1 polymer ?
#
loop_
_entity_poly.entity_id
_entity_poly.type
_entity_poly.pdbx_seq_one_letter_code
_entity_poly.pdbx_strand_id
1 'polypeptide(L)'
;MKSLQEVFDEIITHKTEKKHIQEEYRDALNNANEYQEICDQIKELREKKKQIEIMVKNQLGSRYEKLEELKLRLAELSQAQSDIAISDLTSGKTVMVKDNFDNLYEPKFVVKFKKTELRSQEEKPTAKKPVESIPVEE
;
A
#
# COMPACT_ATOMS: atom_id res chain seq x y z
N MET A 1 -32.97 7.53 -7.97
CA MET A 1 -31.73 6.72 -7.96
C MET A 1 -31.07 6.95 -9.31
N LYS A 2 -29.80 7.39 -9.34
CA LYS A 2 -29.08 7.58 -10.60
C LYS A 2 -28.84 6.22 -11.26
N SER A 3 -28.97 6.13 -12.58
CA SER A 3 -28.66 4.89 -13.29
C SER A 3 -27.16 4.61 -13.28
N LEU A 4 -26.75 3.34 -13.42
CA LEU A 4 -25.33 2.97 -13.43
C LEU A 4 -24.56 3.68 -14.56
N GLN A 5 -25.23 3.91 -15.69
CA GLN A 5 -24.68 4.64 -16.82
C GLN A 5 -24.48 6.13 -16.49
N GLU A 6 -25.45 6.78 -15.85
CA GLU A 6 -25.32 8.18 -15.39
C GLU A 6 -24.16 8.36 -14.41
N VAL A 7 -23.97 7.43 -13.47
CA VAL A 7 -22.84 7.47 -12.53
C VAL A 7 -21.50 7.28 -13.25
N PHE A 8 -21.46 6.40 -14.26
CA PHE A 8 -20.26 6.19 -15.06
C PHE A 8 -19.90 7.43 -15.89
N ASP A 9 -20.90 8.05 -16.52
CA ASP A 9 -20.72 9.27 -17.30
C ASP A 9 -20.27 10.44 -16.40
N GLU A 10 -20.84 10.57 -15.19
CA GLU A 10 -20.40 11.54 -14.17
C GLU A 10 -18.95 11.30 -13.69
N ILE A 11 -18.53 10.03 -13.58
CA ILE A 11 -17.14 9.71 -13.24
C ILE A 11 -16.19 10.13 -14.37
N ILE A 12 -16.60 9.96 -15.62
CA ILE A 12 -15.78 10.36 -16.77
C ILE A 12 -15.67 11.88 -16.83
N THR A 13 -16.77 12.61 -16.72
CA THR A 13 -16.78 14.08 -16.77
C THR A 13 -15.93 14.68 -15.65
N HIS A 14 -16.07 14.20 -14.42
CA HIS A 14 -15.24 14.68 -13.32
C HIS A 14 -13.77 14.29 -13.46
N LYS A 15 -13.45 13.14 -14.07
CA LYS A 15 -12.06 12.80 -14.39
C LYS A 15 -11.46 13.73 -15.43
N THR A 16 -12.22 14.12 -16.45
CA THR A 16 -11.75 15.07 -17.48
C THR A 16 -11.57 16.47 -16.91
N GLU A 17 -12.54 16.96 -16.13
CA GLU A 17 -12.44 18.25 -15.44
C GLU A 17 -11.25 18.29 -14.49
N LYS A 18 -11.04 17.22 -13.71
CA LYS A 18 -9.87 17.11 -12.84
C LYS A 18 -8.57 17.23 -13.61
N LYS A 19 -8.45 16.58 -14.78
CA LYS A 19 -7.23 16.66 -15.59
C LYS A 19 -7.00 18.08 -16.11
N HIS A 20 -8.05 18.73 -16.61
CA HIS A 20 -7.98 20.10 -17.10
C HIS A 20 -7.49 21.06 -16.00
N ILE A 21 -8.08 21.00 -14.82
CA ILE A 21 -7.69 21.82 -13.67
C ILE A 21 -6.23 21.52 -13.25
N GLN A 22 -5.80 20.26 -13.34
CA GLN A 22 -4.41 19.89 -13.04
C GLN A 22 -3.42 20.44 -14.07
N GLU A 23 -3.80 20.51 -15.34
CA GLU A 23 -3.00 21.09 -16.42
C GLU A 23 -2.89 22.61 -16.24
N GLU A 24 -4.01 23.31 -16.05
CA GLU A 24 -4.03 24.74 -15.76
C GLU A 24 -3.20 25.11 -14.53
N TYR A 25 -3.33 24.32 -13.46
CA TYR A 25 -2.55 24.51 -12.24
C TYR A 25 -1.06 24.33 -12.49
N ARG A 26 -0.67 23.31 -13.27
CA ARG A 26 0.74 23.09 -13.64
C ARG A 26 1.28 24.24 -14.47
N ASP A 27 0.50 24.74 -15.43
CA ASP A 27 0.92 25.86 -16.28
C ASP A 27 1.02 27.16 -15.48
N ALA A 28 0.10 27.42 -14.55
CA ALA A 28 0.17 28.53 -13.62
C ALA A 28 1.41 28.47 -12.72
N LEU A 29 1.76 27.28 -12.22
CA LEU A 29 3.00 27.07 -11.45
C LEU A 29 4.26 27.30 -12.30
N ASN A 30 4.27 26.86 -13.56
CA ASN A 30 5.41 27.08 -14.45
C ASN A 30 5.60 28.56 -14.83
N ASN A 31 4.52 29.33 -14.89
CA ASN A 31 4.53 30.76 -15.16
C ASN A 31 4.82 31.62 -13.91
N ALA A 32 4.79 31.03 -12.72
CA ALA A 32 5.20 31.71 -11.50
C ALA A 32 6.74 31.76 -11.44
N ASN A 33 7.31 32.95 -11.62
CA ASN A 33 8.76 33.17 -11.74
C ASN A 33 9.58 32.51 -10.61
N GLU A 34 9.06 32.46 -9.38
CA GLU A 34 9.77 31.93 -8.21
C GLU A 34 9.62 30.40 -8.05
N TYR A 35 8.66 29.76 -8.72
CA TYR A 35 8.37 28.34 -8.48
C TYR A 35 9.51 27.44 -8.94
N GLN A 36 10.08 27.71 -10.11
CA GLN A 36 11.20 26.95 -10.64
C GLN A 36 12.46 27.13 -9.79
N GLU A 37 12.74 28.37 -9.36
CA GLU A 37 13.86 28.69 -8.48
C GLU A 37 13.75 27.98 -7.13
N ILE A 38 12.56 27.99 -6.50
CA ILE A 38 12.29 27.27 -5.26
C ILE A 38 12.43 25.75 -5.48
N CYS A 39 11.96 25.22 -6.60
CA CYS A 39 12.13 23.79 -6.92
C CYS A 39 13.60 23.39 -7.03
N ASP A 40 14.43 24.25 -7.62
CA ASP A 40 15.87 23.99 -7.75
C ASP A 40 16.59 24.15 -6.39
N GLN A 41 16.22 25.16 -5.59
CA GLN A 41 16.68 25.27 -4.19
C GLN A 41 16.30 24.05 -3.37
N ILE A 42 15.10 23.50 -3.54
CA ILE A 42 14.67 22.27 -2.87
C ILE A 42 15.55 21.08 -3.28
N LYS A 43 15.96 20.97 -4.54
CA LYS A 43 16.89 19.91 -4.99
C LYS A 43 18.23 20.04 -4.27
N GLU A 44 18.81 21.24 -4.25
CA GLU A 44 20.07 21.49 -3.54
C GLU A 44 19.95 21.21 -2.04
N LEU A 45 18.85 21.63 -1.41
CA LEU A 45 18.59 21.39 0.01
C LEU A 45 18.41 19.90 0.30
N ARG A 46 17.79 19.13 -0.60
CA ARG A 46 17.68 17.66 -0.49
C ARG A 46 19.04 17.00 -0.59
N GLU A 47 19.91 17.46 -1.48
CA GLU A 47 21.27 16.94 -1.60
C GLU A 47 22.09 17.25 -0.33
N LYS A 48 22.05 18.50 0.14
CA LYS A 48 22.68 18.92 1.40
C LYS A 48 22.15 18.10 2.59
N LYS A 49 20.84 17.91 2.68
CA LYS A 49 20.20 17.06 3.70
C LYS A 49 20.74 15.64 3.62
N LYS A 50 20.80 15.05 2.43
CA LYS A 50 21.32 13.69 2.23
C LYS A 50 22.79 13.58 2.64
N GLN A 51 23.61 14.58 2.32
CA GLN A 51 25.01 14.63 2.74
C GLN A 51 25.14 14.66 4.26
N ILE A 52 24.35 15.50 4.95
CA ILE A 52 24.33 15.57 6.42
C ILE A 52 23.86 14.23 7.01
N GLU A 53 22.80 13.63 6.48
CA GLU A 53 22.32 12.32 6.94
C GLU A 53 23.38 11.23 6.77
N ILE A 54 24.08 11.18 5.64
CA ILE A 54 25.17 10.23 5.42
C ILE A 54 26.33 10.50 6.39
N MET A 55 26.69 11.76 6.60
CA MET A 55 27.73 12.14 7.56
C MET A 55 27.38 11.67 8.97
N VAL A 56 26.14 11.92 9.43
CA VAL A 56 25.67 11.52 10.75
C VAL A 56 25.61 9.99 10.87
N LYS A 57 25.14 9.29 9.82
CA LYS A 57 25.18 7.81 9.78
C LYS A 57 26.60 7.28 9.95
N ASN A 58 27.55 7.87 9.23
CA ASN A 58 28.96 7.50 9.32
C ASN A 58 29.57 7.82 10.69
N GLN A 59 29.19 8.95 11.31
CA GLN A 59 29.60 9.32 12.67
C GLN A 59 29.06 8.37 13.73
N LEU A 60 27.82 7.90 13.58
CA LEU A 60 27.23 6.91 14.49
C LEU A 60 27.83 5.51 14.29
N GLY A 61 28.31 5.18 13.09
CA GLY A 61 29.01 3.93 12.77
C GLY A 61 28.25 2.70 13.26
N SER A 62 28.88 1.94 14.16
CA SER A 62 28.31 0.70 14.74
C SER A 62 27.01 0.90 15.50
N ARG A 63 26.74 2.10 16.02
CA ARG A 63 25.46 2.41 16.68
C ARG A 63 24.32 2.56 15.67
N TYR A 64 24.62 3.02 14.46
CA TYR A 64 23.64 3.08 13.38
C TYR A 64 23.36 1.69 12.82
N GLU A 65 24.37 0.83 12.70
CA GLU A 65 24.19 -0.58 12.31
C GLU A 65 23.27 -1.33 13.28
N LYS A 66 23.49 -1.18 14.58
CA LYS A 66 22.58 -1.72 15.62
C LYS A 66 21.15 -1.20 15.48
N LEU A 67 20.97 0.05 15.07
CA LEU A 67 19.64 0.62 14.85
C LEU A 67 18.94 -0.02 13.65
N GLU A 68 19.66 -0.29 12.56
CA GLU A 68 19.10 -1.00 11.40
C GLU A 68 18.80 -2.47 11.73
N GLU A 69 19.67 -3.13 12.50
CA GLU A 69 19.41 -4.48 13.03
C GLU A 69 18.15 -4.52 13.89
N LEU A 70 17.99 -3.56 14.82
CA LEU A 70 16.79 -3.45 15.65
C LEU A 70 15.53 -3.20 14.82
N LYS A 71 15.59 -2.37 13.78
CA LYS A 71 14.44 -2.15 12.88
C LYS A 71 14.04 -3.43 12.17
N LEU A 72 15.01 -4.16 11.61
CA LEU A 72 14.77 -5.42 10.93
C LEU A 72 14.16 -6.43 11.90
N ARG A 73 14.74 -6.55 13.10
CA ARG A 73 14.23 -7.45 14.14
C ARG A 73 12.82 -7.09 14.59
N LEU A 74 12.51 -5.81 14.74
CA LEU A 74 11.16 -5.35 15.07
C LEU A 74 10.16 -5.66 13.96
N ALA A 75 10.55 -5.53 12.70
CA ALA A 75 9.69 -5.89 11.57
C ALA A 75 9.40 -7.40 11.55
N GLU A 76 10.42 -8.23 11.75
CA GLU A 76 10.28 -9.68 11.89
C GLU A 76 9.37 -10.06 13.06
N LEU A 77 9.57 -9.45 14.23
CA LEU A 77 8.76 -9.70 15.42
C LEU A 77 7.31 -9.25 15.22
N SER A 78 7.08 -8.12 14.55
CA SER A 78 5.72 -7.65 14.24
C SER A 78 5.00 -8.57 13.26
N GLN A 79 5.72 -9.11 12.27
CA GLN A 79 5.17 -10.12 11.37
C GLN A 79 4.85 -11.40 12.14
N ALA A 80 5.80 -11.93 12.92
CA ALA A 80 5.59 -13.12 13.74
C ALA A 80 4.43 -12.94 14.74
N GLN A 81 4.30 -11.76 15.36
CA GLN A 81 3.19 -11.42 16.24
C GLN A 81 1.86 -11.49 15.50
N SER A 82 1.81 -10.98 14.27
CA SER A 82 0.61 -11.03 13.42
C SER A 82 0.26 -12.47 13.05
N ASP A 83 1.25 -13.28 12.67
CA ASP A 83 1.05 -14.68 12.31
C ASP A 83 0.57 -15.52 13.51
N ILE A 84 1.14 -15.29 14.69
CA ILE A 84 0.70 -15.92 15.95
C ILE A 84 -0.73 -15.49 16.29
N ALA A 85 -1.05 -14.19 16.20
CA ALA A 85 -2.39 -13.68 16.46
C ALA A 85 -3.44 -14.26 15.49
N ILE A 86 -3.09 -14.41 14.21
CA ILE A 86 -3.97 -15.05 13.22
C ILE A 86 -4.13 -16.54 13.56
N SER A 87 -3.04 -17.25 13.89
CA SER A 87 -3.09 -18.68 14.25
C SER A 87 -3.95 -18.94 15.49
N ASP A 88 -3.80 -18.15 16.54
CA ASP A 88 -4.60 -18.26 17.77
C ASP A 88 -6.06 -17.89 17.51
N LEU A 89 -6.34 -16.88 16.68
CA LEU A 89 -7.70 -16.56 16.23
C LEU A 89 -8.33 -17.74 15.47
N THR A 90 -7.61 -18.36 14.52
CA THR A 90 -8.11 -19.52 13.77
C THR A 90 -8.30 -20.76 14.65
N SER A 91 -7.54 -20.87 15.73
CA SER A 91 -7.65 -21.95 16.72
C SER A 91 -8.77 -21.73 17.75
N GLY A 92 -9.50 -20.61 17.66
CA GLY A 92 -10.60 -20.27 18.56
C GLY A 92 -10.16 -19.71 19.92
N LYS A 93 -8.91 -19.26 20.07
CA LYS A 93 -8.41 -18.65 21.31
C LYS A 93 -8.62 -17.14 21.30
N THR A 94 -8.85 -16.55 22.47
CA THR A 94 -8.89 -15.10 22.65
C THR A 94 -7.46 -14.53 22.58
N VAL A 95 -7.19 -13.71 21.57
CA VAL A 95 -5.89 -13.04 21.41
C VAL A 95 -5.91 -11.76 22.26
N MET A 96 -5.19 -11.75 23.37
CA MET A 96 -5.06 -10.61 24.28
C MET A 96 -3.58 -10.47 24.67
N VAL A 97 -3.04 -9.26 24.59
CA VAL A 97 -1.65 -8.98 24.99
C VAL A 97 -1.67 -8.03 26.20
N LYS A 98 -0.83 -8.30 27.20
CA LYS A 98 -0.62 -7.43 28.36
C LYS A 98 0.72 -6.71 28.24
N ASP A 99 0.75 -5.43 28.60
CA ASP A 99 2.00 -4.67 28.78
C ASP A 99 2.53 -4.80 30.22
N ASN A 100 3.73 -4.30 30.49
CA ASN A 100 4.38 -4.29 31.81
C ASN A 100 3.58 -3.59 32.91
N PHE A 101 2.54 -2.81 32.55
CA PHE A 101 1.61 -2.13 33.44
C PHE A 101 0.22 -2.76 33.49
N ASP A 102 0.08 -4.01 33.03
CA ASP A 102 -1.15 -4.82 33.04
C ASP A 102 -2.31 -4.25 32.20
N ASN A 103 -2.00 -3.33 31.28
CA ASN A 103 -2.95 -2.84 30.28
C ASN A 103 -3.19 -3.91 29.21
N LEU A 104 -4.46 -4.21 28.94
CA LEU A 104 -4.89 -5.19 27.95
C LEU A 104 -5.01 -4.55 26.56
N TYR A 105 -4.43 -5.21 25.57
CA TYR A 105 -4.49 -4.83 24.17
C TYR A 105 -5.25 -5.89 23.37
N GLU A 106 -6.24 -5.42 22.60
CA GLU A 106 -6.98 -6.21 21.63
C GLU A 106 -6.35 -6.10 20.23
N PRO A 107 -6.33 -7.17 19.43
CA PRO A 107 -5.81 -7.13 18.08
C PRO A 107 -6.74 -6.32 17.16
N LYS A 108 -6.17 -5.37 16.42
CA LYS A 108 -6.87 -4.65 15.35
C LYS A 108 -6.44 -5.18 13.99
N PHE A 109 -7.30 -5.99 13.38
CA PHE A 109 -7.05 -6.52 12.03
C PHE A 109 -7.37 -5.47 10.97
N VAL A 110 -6.40 -5.12 10.13
CA VAL A 110 -6.57 -4.22 8.99
C VAL A 110 -6.03 -4.89 7.74
N VAL A 111 -6.93 -5.17 6.79
CA VAL A 111 -6.53 -5.73 5.48
C VAL A 111 -6.16 -4.59 4.54
N LYS A 112 -4.93 -4.62 4.02
CA LYS A 112 -4.47 -3.68 3.00
C LYS A 112 -4.00 -4.47 1.79
N PHE A 113 -4.53 -4.13 0.62
CA PHE A 113 -4.14 -4.75 -0.64
C PHE A 113 -2.94 -4.03 -1.22
N LYS A 114 -1.87 -4.78 -1.52
CA LYS A 114 -0.75 -4.31 -2.32
C LYS A 114 -0.89 -4.88 -3.73
N LYS A 115 -0.60 -4.07 -4.74
CA LYS A 115 -0.55 -4.52 -6.13
C LYS A 115 0.59 -5.53 -6.29
N THR A 116 0.26 -6.77 -6.63
CA THR A 116 1.22 -7.81 -6.99
C THR A 116 1.58 -7.69 -8.47
N GLU A 117 2.81 -8.06 -8.86
CA GLU A 117 3.24 -8.08 -10.27
C GLU A 117 2.73 -9.29 -11.06
N LEU A 118 2.10 -10.25 -10.36
CA LEU A 118 1.36 -11.35 -10.96
C LEU A 118 0.08 -10.79 -11.60
N ARG A 119 0.09 -10.69 -12.93
CA ARG A 119 -1.16 -10.54 -13.70
C ARG A 119 -2.02 -11.77 -13.41
N SER A 120 -3.28 -11.54 -13.07
CA SER A 120 -4.30 -12.60 -13.09
C SER A 120 -4.22 -13.27 -14.45
N GLN A 121 -3.70 -14.50 -14.50
CA GLN A 121 -3.97 -15.37 -15.62
C GLN A 121 -5.47 -15.67 -15.48
N GLU A 122 -6.28 -15.03 -16.31
CA GLU A 122 -7.68 -15.40 -16.46
C GLU A 122 -7.71 -16.90 -16.78
N GLU A 123 -8.21 -17.70 -15.83
CA GLU A 123 -8.69 -19.04 -16.15
C GLU A 123 -9.75 -18.88 -17.24
N LYS A 124 -9.37 -19.21 -18.48
CA LYS A 124 -10.34 -19.35 -19.56
C LYS A 124 -11.40 -20.35 -19.10
N PRO A 125 -12.70 -20.06 -19.28
CA PRO A 125 -13.75 -20.99 -18.93
C PRO A 125 -13.57 -22.25 -19.77
N THR A 126 -13.28 -23.37 -19.11
CA THR A 126 -13.25 -24.69 -19.74
C THR A 126 -14.60 -24.93 -20.39
N ALA A 127 -14.58 -25.02 -21.72
CA ALA A 127 -15.73 -25.30 -22.54
C ALA A 127 -16.52 -26.49 -21.99
N LYS A 128 -17.84 -26.30 -21.86
CA LYS A 128 -18.82 -27.35 -21.57
C LYS A 128 -18.50 -28.58 -22.44
N LYS A 129 -18.17 -29.70 -21.82
CA LYS A 129 -18.24 -31.00 -22.48
C LYS A 129 -19.71 -31.23 -22.90
N PRO A 130 -19.99 -31.68 -24.13
CA PRO A 130 -21.34 -32.09 -24.50
C PRO A 130 -21.75 -33.25 -23.60
N VAL A 131 -22.95 -33.18 -23.04
CA VAL A 131 -23.58 -34.30 -22.33
C VAL A 131 -23.80 -35.40 -23.36
N GLU A 132 -23.05 -36.50 -23.23
CA GLU A 132 -23.39 -37.75 -23.91
C GLU A 132 -24.76 -38.19 -23.40
N SER A 133 -25.71 -38.20 -24.32
CA SER A 133 -27.03 -38.80 -24.18
C SER A 133 -26.87 -40.28 -23.86
N ILE A 134 -27.21 -40.66 -22.63
CA ILE A 134 -27.43 -42.06 -22.25
C ILE A 134 -28.78 -42.48 -22.86
N PRO A 135 -28.82 -43.52 -23.72
CA PRO A 135 -30.09 -44.08 -24.15
C PRO A 135 -30.69 -44.89 -23.00
N VAL A 136 -31.95 -44.62 -22.68
CA VAL A 136 -32.77 -45.44 -21.78
C VAL A 136 -33.26 -46.63 -22.60
N GLU A 137 -32.78 -47.83 -22.30
CA GLU A 137 -33.40 -49.07 -22.78
C GLU A 137 -34.65 -49.38 -21.93
N GLU A 138 -35.69 -49.87 -22.63
CA GLU A 138 -37.01 -50.27 -22.13
C GLU A 138 -36.99 -51.48 -21.16
#